data_AF-A0AAX4KDH9-F1
#
_entry.id   AF-A0AAX4KDH9-F1
#
_cell.length_a   1.000
_cell.length_b   1.000
_cell.length_c   1.000
_cell.angle_alpha   90.00
_cell.angle_beta   90.00
_cell.angle_gamma   90.00
#
_symmetry.space_group_name_H-M   'P 1'
#
loop_
_entity.id
_entity.type
_entity.pdbx_description
1 polymer ?
#
loop_
_entity_poly.entity_id
_entity_poly.type
_entity_poly.pdbx_seq_one_letter_code
_entity_poly.pdbx_strand_id
1 'polypeptide(L)'
;MGAAQSSQNVQEQVITPSEPGTSVQFSPSLISRLSSPSDSSSSSSSSADDIVRRRLAAESANLRSQEAEILSKINAALEKENLDKEKPGMSSEVLGKDIEQIREKVERLKEKKLNTSKGVREAREQVEKCYLTNPEKPLDCWKQVEAFKSEVAKLEQAFVKSLQ
;
A
#
# COMPACT_ATOMS: atom_id res chain seq x y z
N MET A 1 -80.36 -21.24 -8.92
CA MET A 1 -80.19 -21.89 -7.61
C MET A 1 -78.74 -21.62 -7.20
N GLY A 2 -78.37 -20.65 -6.38
CA GLY A 2 -79.06 -20.08 -5.22
C GLY A 2 -78.54 -20.75 -3.95
N ALA A 3 -77.30 -20.46 -3.54
CA ALA A 3 -76.76 -20.84 -2.24
C ALA A 3 -75.85 -19.73 -1.74
N ALA A 4 -76.43 -18.81 -0.96
CA ALA A 4 -75.74 -17.86 -0.11
C ALA A 4 -75.69 -18.45 1.30
N GLN A 5 -74.50 -18.49 1.91
CA GLN A 5 -74.20 -18.69 3.34
C GLN A 5 -72.65 -18.81 3.40
N SER A 6 -71.87 -18.08 4.20
CA SER A 6 -72.14 -17.42 5.46
C SER A 6 -71.17 -16.24 5.63
N SER A 7 -71.69 -15.04 5.86
CA SER A 7 -70.94 -13.92 6.40
C SER A 7 -70.72 -14.15 7.90
N GLN A 8 -69.60 -14.76 8.27
CA GLN A 8 -69.15 -14.72 9.65
C GLN A 8 -68.57 -13.34 9.92
N ASN A 9 -69.35 -12.56 10.67
CA ASN A 9 -68.97 -11.29 11.26
C ASN A 9 -67.85 -11.58 12.29
N VAL A 10 -66.60 -11.61 11.82
CA VAL A 10 -65.42 -11.56 12.68
C VAL A 10 -65.35 -10.12 13.16
N GLN A 11 -65.97 -9.83 14.30
CA GLN A 11 -65.69 -8.62 15.04
C GLN A 11 -64.25 -8.73 15.53
N GLU A 12 -63.33 -8.22 14.72
CA GLU A 12 -61.95 -7.97 15.09
C GLU A 12 -61.98 -6.97 16.24
N GLN A 13 -61.95 -7.47 17.48
CA GLN A 13 -61.94 -6.64 18.67
C GLN A 13 -60.54 -6.04 18.80
N VAL A 14 -60.27 -5.04 17.96
CA VAL A 14 -59.06 -4.22 18.01
C VAL A 14 -59.14 -3.38 19.29
N ILE A 15 -58.43 -3.83 20.33
CA ILE A 15 -58.23 -3.03 21.54
C ILE A 15 -57.27 -1.90 21.17
N THR A 16 -57.83 -0.79 20.68
CA THR A 16 -57.07 0.45 20.49
C THR A 16 -56.89 1.11 21.86
N PRO A 17 -55.67 1.55 22.23
CA PRO A 17 -55.48 2.29 23.46
C PRO A 17 -56.24 3.61 23.36
N SER A 18 -57.09 3.88 24.35
CA SER A 18 -57.71 5.19 24.51
C SER A 18 -56.60 6.17 24.90
N GLU A 19 -56.15 6.97 23.94
CA GLU A 19 -55.25 8.13 24.01
C GLU A 19 -53.78 7.94 23.57
N PRO A 20 -53.21 8.89 22.77
CA PRO A 20 -51.87 8.81 22.20
C PRO A 20 -50.80 9.33 23.19
N GLY A 21 -50.65 8.66 24.33
CA GLY A 21 -49.70 9.11 25.36
C GLY A 21 -49.18 8.07 26.36
N THR A 22 -49.66 6.83 26.33
CA THR A 22 -49.22 5.82 27.32
C THR A 22 -48.12 4.94 26.76
N SER A 23 -46.87 5.17 27.17
CA SER A 23 -45.81 4.19 27.00
C SER A 23 -46.24 2.88 27.69
N VAL A 24 -46.30 1.77 26.94
CA VAL A 24 -46.59 0.45 27.51
C VAL A 24 -45.40 0.04 28.38
N GLN A 25 -45.45 0.39 29.66
CA GLN A 25 -44.44 0.03 30.65
C GLN A 25 -44.70 -1.42 31.07
N PHE A 26 -43.95 -2.36 30.50
CA PHE A 26 -43.94 -3.73 31.00
C PHE A 26 -43.32 -3.74 32.40
N SER A 27 -43.89 -4.51 33.33
CA SER A 27 -43.30 -4.60 34.65
C SER A 27 -41.89 -5.18 34.56
N PRO A 28 -40.92 -4.69 35.36
CA PRO A 28 -39.56 -5.21 35.39
C PRO A 28 -39.51 -6.73 35.64
N SER A 29 -40.51 -7.27 36.34
CA SER A 29 -40.69 -8.70 36.58
C SER A 29 -41.07 -9.50 35.33
N LEU A 30 -41.77 -8.91 34.35
CA LEU A 30 -42.04 -9.54 33.05
C LEU A 30 -40.84 -9.42 32.12
N ILE A 31 -40.18 -8.25 32.10
CA ILE A 31 -38.94 -8.04 31.34
C ILE A 31 -37.86 -9.00 31.82
N SER A 32 -37.72 -9.20 33.13
CA SER A 32 -36.76 -10.15 33.70
C SER A 32 -37.09 -11.60 33.37
N ARG A 33 -38.36 -11.98 33.24
CA ARG A 33 -38.76 -13.35 32.83
C ARG A 33 -38.56 -13.62 31.34
N LEU A 34 -38.71 -12.59 30.50
CA LEU A 34 -38.39 -12.67 29.08
C LEU A 34 -36.88 -12.61 28.83
N SER A 35 -36.16 -11.83 29.64
CA SER A 35 -34.69 -11.72 29.64
C SER A 35 -34.02 -12.95 30.25
N SER A 36 -34.71 -13.68 31.12
CA SER A 36 -34.23 -14.87 31.80
C SER A 36 -35.29 -15.95 31.65
N PRO A 37 -35.28 -16.74 30.56
CA PRO A 37 -36.18 -17.88 30.43
C PRO A 37 -35.83 -18.90 31.50
N SER A 38 -36.38 -18.76 32.70
CA SER A 38 -36.26 -19.73 33.77
C SER A 38 -37.44 -20.70 33.67
N ASP A 39 -37.11 -21.94 33.32
CA ASP A 39 -37.92 -23.16 33.33
C ASP A 39 -39.30 -23.04 34.00
N SER A 40 -40.32 -22.70 33.22
CA SER A 40 -41.71 -22.83 33.64
C SER A 40 -42.49 -23.64 32.59
N SER A 41 -42.71 -24.92 32.93
CA SER A 41 -43.73 -25.82 32.40
C SER A 41 -43.74 -26.13 30.88
N SER A 42 -42.61 -26.51 30.29
CA SER A 42 -42.60 -27.15 28.97
C SER A 42 -41.36 -28.04 28.77
N SER A 43 -41.36 -29.19 29.45
CA SER A 43 -40.32 -30.23 29.33
C SER A 43 -40.15 -30.78 27.90
N SER A 44 -41.17 -30.66 27.05
CA SER A 44 -41.09 -31.01 25.63
C SER A 44 -40.49 -29.90 24.75
N SER A 45 -40.60 -28.62 25.15
CA SER A 45 -40.02 -27.51 24.40
C SER A 45 -38.54 -27.34 24.69
N SER A 46 -38.10 -27.53 25.94
CA SER A 46 -36.67 -27.51 26.29
C SER A 46 -35.88 -28.60 25.55
N SER A 47 -36.46 -29.80 25.44
CA SER A 47 -35.90 -30.88 24.61
C SER A 47 -35.75 -30.49 23.15
N ALA A 48 -36.71 -29.77 22.57
CA ALA A 48 -36.63 -29.32 21.18
C ALA A 48 -35.61 -28.18 21.00
N ASP A 49 -35.60 -27.22 21.92
CA ASP A 49 -34.65 -26.11 21.95
C ASP A 49 -33.20 -26.61 22.11
N ASP A 50 -32.97 -27.64 22.92
CA ASP A 50 -31.65 -28.25 23.09
C ASP A 50 -31.16 -28.95 21.82
N ILE A 51 -32.05 -29.59 21.06
CA ILE A 51 -31.72 -30.18 19.76
C ILE A 51 -31.36 -29.08 18.76
N VAL A 52 -32.12 -27.98 18.75
CA VAL A 52 -31.86 -26.83 17.87
C VAL A 52 -30.52 -26.19 18.22
N ARG A 53 -30.24 -25.93 19.50
CA ARG A 53 -28.96 -25.37 19.96
C ARG A 53 -27.77 -26.27 19.61
N ARG A 54 -27.91 -27.59 19.80
CA ARG A 54 -26.88 -28.56 19.42
C ARG A 54 -26.61 -28.52 17.92
N ARG A 55 -27.67 -28.47 17.09
CA ARG A 55 -27.53 -28.41 15.64
C ARG A 55 -26.89 -27.11 15.18
N LEU A 56 -27.31 -25.97 15.75
CA LEU A 56 -26.73 -24.67 15.48
C LEU A 56 -25.25 -24.61 15.88
N ALA A 57 -24.88 -25.18 17.02
CA ALA A 57 -23.48 -25.26 17.46
C ALA A 57 -22.64 -26.10 16.47
N ALA A 58 -23.13 -27.27 16.07
CA ALA A 58 -22.45 -28.12 15.09
C ALA A 58 -22.31 -27.44 13.71
N GLU A 59 -23.37 -26.77 13.25
CA GLU A 59 -23.37 -26.04 11.99
C GLU A 59 -22.43 -24.83 12.04
N SER A 60 -22.43 -24.08 13.14
CA SER A 60 -21.51 -22.95 13.34
C SER A 60 -20.04 -23.37 13.39
N ALA A 61 -19.74 -24.53 13.99
CA ALA A 61 -18.40 -25.09 14.00
C ALA A 61 -17.95 -25.50 12.59
N ASN A 62 -18.85 -26.12 11.82
CA ASN A 62 -18.59 -26.48 10.43
C ASN A 62 -18.33 -25.24 9.55
N LEU A 63 -19.16 -24.20 9.67
CA LEU A 63 -18.98 -22.94 8.95
C LEU A 63 -17.63 -22.29 9.26
N ARG A 64 -17.23 -22.23 10.54
CA ARG A 64 -15.91 -21.68 10.93
C ARG A 64 -14.74 -22.48 10.34
N SER A 65 -14.86 -23.80 10.24
CA SER A 65 -13.84 -24.63 9.61
C SER A 65 -13.72 -24.34 8.11
N GLN A 66 -14.86 -24.19 7.42
CA GLN A 66 -14.87 -23.83 6.00
C GLN A 66 -14.32 -22.43 5.75
N GLU A 67 -14.66 -21.46 6.61
CA GLU A 67 -14.08 -20.11 6.57
C GLU A 67 -12.56 -20.16 6.73
N ALA A 68 -12.04 -20.91 7.69
CA ALA A 68 -10.60 -21.05 7.89
C ALA A 68 -9.89 -21.68 6.68
N GLU A 69 -10.51 -22.69 6.05
CA GLU A 69 -9.99 -23.32 4.84
C GLU A 69 -10.00 -22.34 3.65
N ILE A 70 -11.09 -21.58 3.48
CA ILE A 70 -11.22 -20.57 2.44
C ILE A 70 -10.18 -19.46 2.64
N LEU A 71 -10.00 -18.97 3.87
CA LEU A 71 -8.98 -17.96 4.18
C LEU A 71 -7.57 -18.47 3.89
N SER A 72 -7.28 -19.73 4.22
CA SER A 72 -6.01 -20.37 3.88
C SER A 72 -5.79 -20.42 2.36
N LYS A 73 -6.81 -20.83 1.59
CA LYS A 73 -6.76 -20.84 0.12
C LYS A 73 -6.59 -19.45 -0.48
N ILE A 74 -7.27 -18.44 0.06
CA ILE A 74 -7.13 -17.03 -0.37
C ILE A 74 -5.71 -16.56 -0.09
N ASN A 75 -5.18 -16.79 1.11
CA ASN A 75 -3.81 -16.40 1.45
C ASN A 75 -2.79 -17.08 0.53
N ALA A 76 -2.92 -18.39 0.29
CA ALA A 76 -2.04 -19.12 -0.62
C ALA A 76 -2.15 -18.60 -2.07
N ALA A 77 -3.36 -18.25 -2.53
CA ALA A 77 -3.56 -17.68 -3.85
C ALA A 77 -2.97 -16.27 -3.97
N LEU A 78 -3.11 -15.43 -2.94
CA LEU A 78 -2.51 -14.09 -2.90
C LEU A 78 -0.99 -14.14 -2.80
N GLU A 79 -0.43 -15.09 -2.05
CA GLU A 79 1.02 -15.30 -1.98
C GLU A 79 1.55 -15.73 -3.35
N LYS A 80 0.90 -16.71 -3.99
CA LYS A 80 1.25 -17.14 -5.34
C LYS A 80 1.11 -16.01 -6.35
N GLU A 81 0.03 -15.24 -6.29
CA GLU A 81 -0.19 -14.10 -7.18
C GLU A 81 0.84 -13.00 -6.94
N ASN A 82 1.25 -12.74 -5.70
CA ASN A 82 2.34 -11.81 -5.41
C ASN A 82 3.66 -12.32 -6.00
N LEU A 83 3.97 -13.62 -5.86
CA LEU A 83 5.14 -14.23 -6.48
C LEU A 83 5.10 -14.18 -8.02
N ASP A 84 3.92 -14.35 -8.63
CA ASP A 84 3.72 -14.31 -10.08
C ASP A 84 3.66 -12.86 -10.64
N LYS A 85 3.18 -11.89 -9.83
CA LYS A 85 3.13 -10.44 -10.15
C LYS A 85 4.46 -9.74 -9.93
N GLU A 86 5.30 -10.26 -9.04
CA GLU A 86 6.74 -9.98 -9.00
C GLU A 86 7.37 -10.53 -10.31
N LYS A 87 7.07 -9.86 -11.42
CA LYS A 87 7.65 -10.14 -12.73
C LYS A 87 9.18 -10.23 -12.58
N PRO A 88 9.87 -11.13 -13.31
CA PRO A 88 11.32 -11.32 -13.28
C PRO A 88 12.10 -10.12 -13.86
N GLY A 89 11.94 -8.96 -13.24
CA GLY A 89 12.41 -7.64 -13.67
C GLY A 89 12.02 -6.50 -12.74
N MET A 90 11.08 -6.70 -11.80
CA MET A 90 10.73 -5.71 -10.76
C MET A 90 11.19 -6.11 -9.35
N SER A 91 11.84 -7.28 -9.20
CA SER A 91 12.27 -7.74 -7.88
C SER A 91 13.30 -6.78 -7.28
N SER A 92 13.25 -6.65 -5.95
CA SER A 92 14.20 -5.82 -5.17
C SER A 92 15.67 -6.11 -5.51
N GLU A 93 15.97 -7.32 -5.99
CA GLU A 93 17.33 -7.72 -6.37
C GLU A 93 17.77 -7.13 -7.73
N VAL A 94 16.85 -7.01 -8.69
CA VAL A 94 17.11 -6.34 -9.98
C VAL A 94 17.30 -4.85 -9.74
N LEU A 95 16.44 -4.23 -8.92
CA LEU A 95 16.57 -2.82 -8.56
C LEU A 95 17.88 -2.54 -7.81
N GLY A 96 18.31 -3.41 -6.90
CA GLY A 96 19.63 -3.32 -6.26
C GLY A 96 20.76 -3.32 -7.30
N LYS A 97 20.76 -4.33 -8.20
CA LYS A 97 21.77 -4.40 -9.28
C LYS A 97 21.79 -3.13 -10.14
N ASP A 98 20.62 -2.59 -10.48
CA ASP A 98 20.51 -1.36 -11.27
C ASP A 98 21.03 -0.12 -10.51
N ILE A 99 20.72 -0.01 -9.21
CA ILE A 99 21.23 1.06 -8.35
C ILE A 99 22.76 1.02 -8.26
N GLU A 100 23.34 -0.16 -8.04
CA GLU A 100 24.79 -0.35 -7.99
C GLU A 100 25.44 -0.01 -9.35
N GLN A 101 24.85 -0.41 -10.47
CA GLN A 101 25.34 -0.03 -11.81
C GLN A 101 25.28 1.47 -12.05
N ILE A 102 24.20 2.14 -11.61
CA ILE A 102 24.07 3.60 -11.74
C ILE A 102 25.11 4.29 -10.87
N ARG A 103 25.31 3.87 -9.62
CA ARG A 103 26.36 4.40 -8.74
C ARG A 103 27.74 4.30 -9.38
N GLU A 104 28.07 3.15 -9.93
CA GLU A 104 29.35 2.92 -10.59
C GLU A 104 29.53 3.82 -11.83
N LYS A 105 28.49 3.98 -12.65
CA LYS A 105 28.52 4.91 -13.80
C LYS A 105 28.71 6.35 -13.36
N VAL A 106 28.07 6.78 -12.27
CA VAL A 106 28.20 8.14 -11.73
C VAL A 106 29.62 8.41 -11.24
N GLU A 107 30.22 7.49 -10.48
CA GLU A 107 31.60 7.66 -10.01
C GLU A 107 32.59 7.71 -11.19
N ARG A 108 32.46 6.83 -12.19
CA ARG A 108 33.29 6.89 -13.41
C ARG A 108 33.19 8.24 -14.13
N LEU A 109 31.99 8.80 -14.25
CA LEU A 109 31.78 10.10 -14.89
C LEU A 109 32.39 11.24 -14.06
N LYS A 110 32.26 11.19 -12.74
CA LYS A 110 32.83 12.16 -11.81
C LYS A 110 34.36 12.13 -11.85
N GLU A 111 34.98 10.95 -11.80
CA GLU A 111 36.43 10.78 -11.94
C GLU A 111 36.93 11.32 -13.28
N LYS A 112 36.24 10.99 -14.38
CA LYS A 112 36.58 11.50 -15.71
C LYS A 112 36.50 13.02 -15.77
N LYS A 113 35.46 13.64 -15.19
CA LYS A 113 35.31 15.09 -15.11
C LYS A 113 36.41 15.75 -14.27
N LEU A 114 36.77 15.15 -13.14
CA LEU A 114 37.84 15.64 -12.28
C LEU A 114 39.19 15.61 -12.99
N ASN A 115 39.53 14.48 -13.62
CA ASN A 115 40.80 14.31 -14.33
C ASN A 115 40.94 15.26 -15.53
N THR A 116 39.87 15.41 -16.30
CA THR A 116 39.84 16.35 -17.43
C THR A 116 39.96 17.80 -16.95
N SER A 117 39.28 18.18 -15.86
CA SER A 117 39.39 19.53 -15.28
C SER A 117 40.76 19.82 -14.64
N LYS A 118 41.49 18.80 -14.20
CA LYS A 118 42.81 18.94 -13.55
C LYS A 118 43.85 19.50 -14.51
N GLY A 119 43.92 19.00 -15.75
CA GLY A 119 44.88 19.50 -16.74
C GLY A 119 44.70 20.99 -17.05
N VAL A 120 43.45 21.45 -17.16
CA VAL A 120 43.15 22.88 -17.37
C VAL A 120 43.46 23.73 -16.14
N ARG A 121 43.22 23.21 -14.92
CA ARG A 121 43.62 23.91 -13.68
C ARG A 121 45.14 24.08 -13.58
N GLU A 122 45.90 23.01 -13.84
CA GLU A 122 47.37 23.07 -13.79
C GLU A 122 47.93 24.02 -14.86
N ALA A 123 47.41 23.95 -16.09
CA ALA A 123 47.83 24.87 -17.14
C ALA A 123 47.49 26.33 -16.81
N ARG A 124 46.33 26.59 -16.18
CA ARG A 124 45.96 27.92 -15.68
C ARG A 124 46.95 28.41 -14.61
N GLU A 125 47.30 27.58 -13.64
CA GLU A 125 48.26 27.92 -12.59
C GLU A 125 49.64 28.27 -13.17
N GLN A 126 50.08 27.58 -14.24
CA GLN A 126 51.33 27.90 -14.92
C GLN A 126 51.30 29.26 -15.62
N VAL A 127 50.17 29.62 -16.23
CA VAL A 127 49.96 30.93 -16.85
C VAL A 127 50.02 32.04 -15.79
N GLU A 128 49.26 31.86 -14.69
CA GLU A 128 49.25 32.81 -13.57
C GLU A 128 50.66 32.99 -12.99
N LYS A 129 51.37 31.89 -12.74
CA LYS A 129 52.74 31.92 -12.23
C LYS A 129 53.70 32.66 -13.18
N CYS A 130 53.56 32.46 -14.49
CA CYS A 130 54.41 33.13 -15.47
C CYS A 130 54.19 34.65 -15.45
N TYR A 131 52.92 35.10 -15.42
CA TYR A 131 52.59 36.51 -15.37
C TYR A 131 53.04 37.18 -14.07
N LEU A 132 52.92 36.49 -12.93
CA LEU A 132 53.41 36.99 -11.65
C LEU A 132 54.95 37.12 -11.63
N THR A 133 55.66 36.23 -12.33
CA THR A 133 57.13 36.28 -12.39
C THR A 133 57.64 37.34 -13.37
N ASN A 134 56.87 37.66 -14.42
CA ASN A 134 57.26 38.59 -15.49
C ASN A 134 56.28 39.76 -15.64
N PRO A 135 56.16 40.65 -14.63
CA PRO A 135 55.18 41.73 -14.65
C PRO A 135 55.41 42.75 -15.77
N GLU A 136 56.67 43.04 -16.12
CA GLU A 136 57.02 43.99 -17.18
C GLU A 136 57.11 43.35 -18.57
N LYS A 137 57.11 42.01 -18.66
CA LYS A 137 57.24 41.26 -19.92
C LYS A 137 56.20 40.15 -20.05
N PRO A 138 54.89 40.49 -20.06
CA PRO A 138 53.82 39.49 -20.15
C PRO A 138 53.84 38.70 -21.48
N LEU A 139 54.45 39.24 -22.54
CA LEU A 139 54.54 38.57 -23.84
C LEU A 139 55.45 37.34 -23.81
N ASP A 140 56.38 37.22 -22.85
CA ASP A 140 57.25 36.04 -22.71
C ASP A 140 56.49 34.78 -22.25
N CYS A 141 55.26 34.95 -21.73
CA CYS A 141 54.41 33.87 -21.23
C CYS A 141 53.56 33.17 -22.30
N TRP A 142 53.83 33.41 -23.59
CA TRP A 142 53.02 32.89 -24.70
C TRP A 142 52.96 31.36 -24.73
N LYS A 143 54.04 30.67 -24.33
CA LYS A 143 54.09 29.19 -24.31
C LYS A 143 53.09 28.61 -23.31
N GLN A 144 53.00 29.20 -22.11
CA GLN A 144 52.08 28.78 -21.07
C GLN A 144 50.63 29.04 -21.51
N VAL A 145 50.38 30.18 -22.16
CA VAL A 145 49.06 30.52 -22.70
C VAL A 145 48.65 29.57 -23.82
N GLU A 146 49.57 29.19 -24.70
CA GLU A 146 49.31 28.22 -25.76
C GLU A 146 49.03 26.82 -25.20
N ALA A 147 49.78 26.39 -24.20
CA ALA A 147 49.51 25.15 -23.47
C ALA A 147 48.10 25.16 -22.83
N PHE A 148 47.72 26.24 -22.16
CA PHE A 148 46.39 26.41 -21.58
C PHE A 148 45.28 26.35 -22.64
N LYS A 149 45.44 27.08 -23.76
CA LYS A 149 44.48 27.03 -24.88
C LYS A 149 44.33 25.61 -25.43
N SER A 150 45.42 24.85 -25.54
CA SER A 150 45.38 23.48 -26.03
C SER A 150 44.60 22.55 -25.09
N GLU A 151 44.74 22.70 -23.77
CA GLU A 151 44.00 21.90 -22.79
C GLU A 151 42.51 22.27 -22.76
N VAL A 152 42.19 23.56 -22.90
CA VAL A 152 40.79 24.02 -23.03
C VAL A 152 40.15 23.47 -24.31
N ALA A 153 40.85 23.51 -25.45
CA ALA A 153 40.33 22.96 -26.71
C ALA A 153 40.07 21.45 -26.62
N LYS A 154 40.91 20.69 -25.90
CA LYS A 154 40.67 19.26 -25.62
C LYS A 154 39.41 19.06 -24.78
N LEU A 155 39.20 19.89 -23.76
CA LEU A 155 37.98 19.85 -22.94
C LEU A 155 36.73 20.18 -23.75
N GLU A 156 36.77 21.24 -24.54
CA GLU A 156 35.65 21.65 -25.39
C GLU A 156 35.31 20.56 -26.41
N GLN A 157 36.31 19.97 -27.07
CA GLN A 157 36.08 18.83 -27.97
C GLN A 157 35.48 17.62 -27.26
N ALA A 158 35.96 17.29 -26.06
CA ALA A 158 35.41 16.19 -25.27
C ALA A 158 33.96 16.46 -24.83
N PHE A 159 33.65 17.71 -24.48
CA PHE A 159 32.31 18.16 -24.13
C PHE A 159 31.36 18.10 -25.33
N VAL A 160 31.75 18.65 -26.48
CA VAL A 160 30.94 18.59 -27.71
C VAL A 160 30.69 17.15 -28.14
N LYS A 161 31.71 16.28 -28.09
CA LYS A 161 31.54 14.83 -28.37
C LYS A 161 30.61 14.12 -27.39
N SER A 162 30.43 14.64 -26.19
CA SER A 162 29.49 14.05 -25.21
C SER A 162 28.03 14.46 -25.43
N LEU A 163 27.79 15.47 -26.27
CA LEU A 163 26.44 15.94 -26.62
C LEU A 163 25.90 15.31 -27.91
N GLN A 164 26.76 14.64 -28.70
CA GLN A 164 26.40 13.89 -29.91
C GLN A 164 26.08 12.43 -29.58
#